data_AF-A0A164Y1S5-F1
#
_entry.id   AF-A0A164Y1S5-F1
#
_cell.length_a   1.000
_cell.length_b   1.000
_cell.length_c   1.000
_cell.angle_alpha   90.00
_cell.angle_beta   90.00
_cell.angle_gamma   90.00
#
_symmetry.space_group_name_H-M   'P 1'
#
loop_
_entity.id
_entity.type
_entity.pdbx_description
1 polymer ?
#
loop_
_entity_poly.entity_id
_entity_poly.type
_entity_poly.pdbx_seq_one_letter_code
_entity_poly.pdbx_strand_id
1 'polypeptide(L)'
;MVLDGILVEQLMGMNRFTHRGHGYGFDLEDAHEAMGRLKPTPDQQKGLQGTNQDIYDTLVLGTTTTKTIGGDSKSYTLRFVDWENPANNLFHVTAEFAVEGTTSGQVQHCDVVGFVNGIPVLVMESKRPSESLEKADSQLIGYQQADNIPQLFHFTQLLITMNRREARYMPRWEHRVNSGTHGGTRKIPTQPLHP
;
A
#
# COMPACT_ATOMS: atom_id res chain seq x y z
N MET A 1 -6.14 -8.05 4.92
CA MET A 1 -4.77 -7.51 4.73
C MET A 1 -4.66 -6.07 5.20
N VAL A 2 -5.57 -5.16 4.79
CA VAL A 2 -5.66 -3.82 5.40
C VAL A 2 -6.01 -3.98 6.88
N LEU A 3 -5.37 -3.17 7.72
CA LEU A 3 -5.64 -3.10 9.16
C LEU A 3 -6.80 -2.12 9.37
N ASP A 4 -8.01 -2.57 9.08
CA ASP A 4 -9.21 -1.73 8.98
C ASP A 4 -9.42 -0.82 10.21
N GLY A 5 -9.24 -1.34 11.43
CA GLY A 5 -9.38 -0.54 12.66
C GLY A 5 -8.37 0.61 12.76
N ILE A 6 -7.10 0.35 12.43
CA ILE A 6 -6.04 1.38 12.42
C ILE A 6 -6.34 2.42 11.34
N LEU A 7 -6.77 1.96 10.15
CA LEU A 7 -7.10 2.86 9.05
C LEU A 7 -8.23 3.81 9.44
N VAL A 8 -9.34 3.28 9.95
CA VAL A 8 -10.50 4.09 10.36
C VAL A 8 -10.12 5.10 11.44
N GLU A 9 -9.38 4.68 12.46
CA GLU A 9 -8.92 5.57 13.53
C GLU A 9 -8.03 6.69 12.97
N GLN A 10 -7.09 6.37 12.08
CA GLN A 10 -6.21 7.35 11.44
C GLN A 10 -6.99 8.32 10.55
N LEU A 11 -7.94 7.83 9.73
CA LEU A 11 -8.77 8.67 8.88
C LEU A 11 -9.53 9.72 9.69
N MET A 12 -10.10 9.33 10.84
CA MET A 12 -10.77 10.26 11.76
C MET A 12 -9.80 11.19 12.50
N GLY A 13 -8.62 10.69 12.85
CA GLY A 13 -7.63 11.41 13.65
C GLY A 13 -6.91 12.52 12.88
N MET A 14 -6.41 12.21 11.69
CA MET A 14 -5.53 13.11 10.94
C MET A 14 -6.27 14.06 9.99
N ASN A 15 -7.54 13.78 9.65
CA ASN A 15 -8.29 14.61 8.71
C ASN A 15 -9.16 15.65 9.43
N ARG A 16 -9.05 16.90 8.98
CA ARG A 16 -9.90 18.02 9.39
C ARG A 16 -10.29 18.84 8.17
N PHE A 17 -11.43 19.51 8.25
CA PHE A 17 -11.88 20.42 7.19
C PHE A 17 -12.47 21.70 7.77
N THR A 18 -12.43 22.77 6.98
CA THR A 18 -12.92 24.09 7.40
C THR A 18 -14.24 24.43 6.69
N HIS A 19 -15.25 24.78 7.46
CA HIS A 19 -16.52 25.31 6.95
C HIS A 19 -16.87 26.63 7.64
N ARG A 20 -17.00 27.72 6.85
CA ARG A 20 -17.31 29.07 7.35
C ARG A 20 -16.41 29.49 8.52
N GLY A 21 -15.10 29.30 8.37
CA GLY A 21 -14.09 29.66 9.37
C GLY A 21 -13.99 28.74 10.59
N HIS A 22 -14.85 27.73 10.71
CA HIS A 22 -14.83 26.77 11.81
C HIS A 22 -14.24 25.43 11.34
N GLY A 23 -13.43 24.80 12.19
CA GLY A 23 -12.82 23.50 11.92
C GLY A 23 -13.72 22.34 12.38
N TYR A 24 -13.81 21.30 11.56
CA TYR A 24 -14.59 20.10 11.80
C TYR A 24 -13.74 18.85 11.55
N GLY A 25 -14.11 17.75 12.21
CA GLY A 25 -13.56 16.41 11.94
C GLY A 25 -14.49 15.59 11.05
N PHE A 26 -13.92 14.58 10.42
CA PHE A 26 -14.68 13.50 9.79
C PHE A 26 -15.11 12.49 10.86
N ASP A 27 -16.30 11.94 10.70
CA ASP A 27 -16.88 10.97 11.62
C ASP A 27 -16.62 9.51 11.17
N LEU A 28 -17.16 8.55 11.93
CA LEU A 28 -16.97 7.12 11.67
C LEU A 28 -17.59 6.69 10.33
N GLU A 29 -18.73 7.30 9.95
CA GLU A 29 -19.41 6.99 8.69
C GLU A 29 -18.56 7.47 7.51
N ASP A 30 -18.02 8.69 7.58
CA ASP A 30 -17.11 9.23 6.58
C ASP A 30 -15.87 8.34 6.41
N ALA A 31 -15.29 7.87 7.53
CA ALA A 31 -14.09 7.02 7.51
C ALA A 31 -14.36 5.64 6.91
N HIS A 32 -15.51 5.02 7.22
CA HIS A 32 -15.93 3.76 6.61
C HIS A 32 -16.23 3.91 5.11
N GLU A 33 -16.88 5.01 4.71
CA GLU A 33 -17.13 5.31 3.30
C GLU A 33 -15.81 5.46 2.53
N ALA A 34 -14.86 6.23 3.07
CA ALA A 34 -13.54 6.40 2.49
C ALA A 34 -12.78 5.07 2.39
N MET A 35 -12.77 4.26 3.47
CA MET A 35 -12.17 2.93 3.45
C MET A 35 -12.81 2.02 2.39
N GLY A 36 -14.13 2.09 2.21
CA GLY A 36 -14.84 1.36 1.17
C GLY A 36 -14.38 1.76 -0.23
N ARG A 37 -14.17 3.04 -0.49
CA ARG A 37 -13.65 3.55 -1.78
C ARG A 37 -12.20 3.14 -2.04
N LEU A 38 -11.39 2.93 -1.00
CA LEU A 38 -10.00 2.45 -1.13
C LEU A 38 -9.94 0.94 -1.45
N LYS A 39 -10.96 0.16 -1.08
CA LYS A 39 -10.99 -1.30 -1.19
C LYS A 39 -11.90 -1.73 -2.37
N PRO A 40 -11.40 -1.74 -3.62
CA PRO A 40 -12.24 -2.01 -4.79
C PRO A 40 -12.83 -3.42 -4.74
N THR A 41 -14.14 -3.50 -5.00
CA THR A 41 -14.85 -4.77 -5.14
C THR A 41 -14.41 -5.50 -6.42
N PRO A 42 -14.62 -6.83 -6.54
CA PRO A 42 -14.16 -7.59 -7.69
C PRO A 42 -14.60 -7.02 -9.06
N ASP A 43 -15.80 -6.44 -9.14
CA ASP A 43 -16.35 -5.79 -10.34
C ASP A 43 -15.68 -4.44 -10.68
N GLN A 44 -15.05 -3.80 -9.69
CA GLN A 44 -14.31 -2.54 -9.85
C GLN A 44 -12.84 -2.75 -10.21
N GLN A 45 -12.31 -3.96 -10.02
CA GLN A 45 -10.89 -4.26 -10.26
C GLN A 45 -10.56 -4.26 -11.75
N LYS A 46 -9.58 -3.45 -12.14
CA LYS A 46 -9.08 -3.31 -13.52
C LYS A 46 -7.82 -4.15 -13.76
N GLY A 47 -7.87 -5.40 -13.29
CA GLY A 47 -6.70 -6.26 -13.19
C GLY A 47 -5.65 -5.71 -12.23
N LEU A 48 -4.52 -6.41 -12.10
CA LEU A 48 -3.51 -6.05 -11.10
C LEU A 48 -2.99 -4.63 -11.31
N GLN A 49 -2.67 -4.25 -12.55
CA GLN A 49 -2.10 -2.94 -12.88
C GLN A 49 -3.15 -1.83 -12.66
N GLY A 50 -4.30 -1.85 -13.34
CA GLY A 50 -5.27 -0.75 -13.20
C GLY A 50 -5.73 -0.53 -11.75
N THR A 51 -5.97 -1.61 -11.01
CA THR A 51 -6.43 -1.52 -9.60
C THR A 51 -5.41 -0.84 -8.69
N ASN A 52 -4.12 -1.13 -8.87
CA ASN A 52 -3.09 -0.49 -8.04
C ASN A 52 -2.92 0.99 -8.37
N GLN A 53 -3.34 1.44 -9.56
CA GLN A 53 -3.13 2.81 -10.05
C GLN A 53 -4.26 3.64 -9.49
N ASP A 54 -5.48 3.10 -9.56
CA ASP A 54 -6.64 3.65 -8.87
C ASP A 54 -6.36 3.79 -7.36
N ILE A 55 -5.73 2.78 -6.73
CA ILE A 55 -5.33 2.86 -5.32
C ILE A 55 -4.24 3.92 -5.11
N TYR A 56 -3.18 3.93 -5.92
CA TYR A 56 -2.12 4.95 -5.85
C TYR A 56 -2.70 6.37 -5.95
N ASP A 57 -3.57 6.62 -6.93
CA ASP A 57 -4.23 7.90 -7.14
C ASP A 57 -5.08 8.27 -5.92
N THR A 58 -5.79 7.29 -5.34
CA THR A 58 -6.57 7.47 -4.12
C THR A 58 -5.68 7.81 -2.91
N LEU A 59 -4.51 7.16 -2.76
CA LEU A 59 -3.57 7.45 -1.67
C LEU A 59 -2.97 8.86 -1.79
N VAL A 60 -2.69 9.30 -3.01
CA VAL A 60 -2.10 10.62 -3.28
C VAL A 60 -3.14 11.73 -3.20
N LEU A 61 -4.28 11.56 -3.86
CA LEU A 61 -5.31 12.60 -4.01
C LEU A 61 -6.34 12.62 -2.88
N GLY A 62 -6.49 11.51 -2.16
CA GLY A 62 -7.59 11.31 -1.21
C GLY A 62 -8.91 11.05 -1.91
N THR A 63 -9.99 11.08 -1.12
CA THR A 63 -11.37 10.94 -1.60
C THR A 63 -12.22 12.11 -1.11
N THR A 64 -13.29 12.46 -1.81
CA THR A 64 -14.16 13.57 -1.43
C THR A 64 -15.40 13.09 -0.71
N THR A 65 -15.69 13.62 0.47
CA THR A 65 -16.91 13.35 1.22
C THR A 65 -17.74 14.62 1.36
N THR A 66 -19.04 14.51 1.12
CA THR A 66 -19.96 15.64 1.20
C THR A 66 -20.50 15.78 2.61
N LYS A 67 -20.33 16.96 3.21
CA LYS A 67 -20.85 17.28 4.55
C LYS A 67 -21.89 18.38 4.43
N THR A 68 -23.01 18.18 5.13
CA THR A 68 -24.09 19.18 5.25
C THR A 68 -24.03 19.78 6.64
N ILE A 69 -23.70 21.08 6.72
CA ILE A 69 -23.57 21.80 7.99
C ILE A 69 -24.51 22.99 7.95
N GLY A 70 -25.48 23.03 8.87
CA GLY A 70 -26.46 24.12 8.94
C GLY A 70 -27.25 24.32 7.64
N GLY A 71 -27.53 23.24 6.90
CA GLY A 71 -28.24 23.28 5.62
C GLY A 71 -27.37 23.61 4.39
N ASP A 72 -26.06 23.82 4.55
CA ASP A 72 -25.12 24.05 3.46
C ASP A 72 -24.29 22.79 3.20
N SER A 73 -24.42 22.22 2.00
CA SER A 73 -23.72 20.99 1.57
C SER A 73 -22.46 21.34 0.77
N LYS A 74 -21.30 20.89 1.24
CA LYS A 74 -20.02 21.05 0.55
C LYS A 74 -19.20 19.76 0.58
N SER A 75 -18.37 19.55 -0.45
CA SER A 75 -17.46 18.41 -0.51
C SER A 75 -16.09 18.77 0.04
N TYR A 76 -15.54 17.87 0.84
CA TYR A 76 -14.24 18.01 1.51
C TYR A 76 -13.38 16.80 1.21
N THR A 77 -12.08 17.00 1.05
CA THR A 77 -11.13 15.92 0.79
C THR A 77 -10.70 15.26 2.11
N LEU A 78 -10.80 13.94 2.14
CA LEU A 78 -10.26 13.06 3.17
C LEU A 78 -9.05 12.33 2.58
N ARG A 79 -7.92 12.41 3.26
CA ARG A 79 -6.62 11.83 2.86
C ARG A 79 -6.38 10.52 3.59
N PHE A 80 -5.71 9.58 2.92
CA PHE A 80 -5.29 8.29 3.49
C PHE A 80 -3.86 8.32 4.05
N VAL A 81 -3.06 9.27 3.59
CA VAL A 81 -1.69 9.52 4.04
C VAL A 81 -1.53 11.02 4.20
N ASP A 82 -0.99 11.44 5.34
CA ASP A 82 -0.57 12.82 5.57
C ASP A 82 0.79 13.03 4.90
N TRP A 83 0.75 13.51 3.65
CA TRP A 83 1.94 13.82 2.87
C TRP A 83 2.60 15.14 3.27
N GLU A 84 1.87 16.04 3.93
CA GLU A 84 2.36 17.35 4.34
C GLU A 84 3.17 17.25 5.63
N ASN A 85 2.70 16.43 6.58
CA ASN A 85 3.40 16.12 7.82
C ASN A 85 3.52 14.60 8.03
N PRO A 86 4.57 13.96 7.48
CA PRO A 86 4.74 12.51 7.57
C PRO A 86 4.76 11.94 8.98
N ALA A 87 5.14 12.73 9.99
CA ALA A 87 5.17 12.33 11.40
C ALA A 87 3.78 12.09 11.99
N ASN A 88 2.71 12.55 11.33
CA ASN A 88 1.33 12.28 11.72
C ASN A 88 0.85 10.88 11.30
N ASN A 89 1.57 10.20 10.39
CA ASN A 89 1.19 8.86 9.96
C ASN A 89 1.65 7.78 10.96
N LEU A 90 0.88 6.70 11.05
CA LEU A 90 1.29 5.49 11.76
C LEU A 90 1.96 4.49 10.82
N PHE A 91 3.17 4.10 11.17
CA PHE A 91 3.95 3.10 10.44
C PHE A 91 3.97 1.78 11.20
N HIS A 92 3.57 0.70 10.55
CA HIS A 92 3.66 -0.66 11.11
C HIS A 92 4.49 -1.56 10.21
N VAL A 93 5.19 -2.50 10.82
CA VAL A 93 5.94 -3.53 10.11
C VAL A 93 5.66 -4.87 10.76
N THR A 94 5.55 -5.90 9.94
CA THR A 94 5.38 -7.29 10.39
C THR A 94 6.36 -8.18 9.65
N ALA A 95 6.84 -9.20 10.35
CA ALA A 95 7.60 -10.30 9.76
C ALA A 95 6.67 -11.48 9.47
N GLU A 96 7.04 -12.33 8.50
CA GLU A 96 6.34 -13.60 8.19
C GLU A 96 4.84 -13.41 7.96
N PHE A 97 4.47 -12.38 7.20
CA PHE A 97 3.09 -11.99 7.02
C PHE A 97 2.30 -13.03 6.21
N ALA A 98 1.38 -13.70 6.88
CA ALA A 98 0.51 -14.70 6.26
C ALA A 98 -0.62 -14.03 5.46
N VAL A 99 -0.75 -14.43 4.19
CA VAL A 99 -1.84 -14.00 3.31
C VAL A 99 -2.44 -15.21 2.62
N GLU A 100 -3.74 -15.40 2.80
CA GLU A 100 -4.48 -16.47 2.13
C GLU A 100 -4.69 -16.16 0.65
N GLY A 101 -4.40 -17.13 -0.21
CA GLY A 101 -4.57 -17.01 -1.65
C GLY A 101 -6.02 -16.92 -2.08
N THR A 102 -6.31 -16.13 -3.11
CA THR A 102 -7.69 -15.81 -3.57
C THR A 102 -8.49 -17.02 -4.04
N THR A 103 -7.82 -17.98 -4.67
CA THR A 103 -8.48 -19.10 -5.36
C THR A 103 -8.11 -20.46 -4.77
N SER A 104 -6.84 -20.63 -4.38
CA SER A 104 -6.30 -21.91 -3.94
C SER A 104 -6.52 -22.20 -2.45
N GLY A 105 -6.80 -21.17 -1.63
CA GLY A 105 -6.77 -21.27 -0.16
C GLY A 105 -5.36 -21.51 0.41
N GLN A 106 -4.33 -21.56 -0.43
CA GLN A 106 -2.95 -21.67 0.04
C GLN A 106 -2.50 -20.37 0.67
N VAL A 107 -1.94 -20.46 1.87
CA VAL A 107 -1.35 -19.31 2.56
C VAL A 107 0.07 -19.09 2.05
N GLN A 108 0.36 -17.87 1.61
CA GLN A 108 1.73 -17.42 1.40
C GLN A 108 2.23 -16.64 2.59
N HIS A 109 3.55 -16.66 2.77
CA HIS A 109 4.24 -15.87 3.78
C HIS A 109 5.16 -14.88 3.08
N CYS A 110 4.91 -13.59 3.26
CA CYS A 110 5.84 -12.55 2.87
C CYS A 110 6.82 -12.30 4.02
N ASP A 111 8.11 -12.23 3.74
CA ASP A 111 9.12 -12.08 4.79
C ASP A 111 8.88 -10.81 5.62
N VAL A 112 8.60 -9.68 4.96
CA VAL A 112 8.25 -8.42 5.61
C VAL A 112 7.14 -7.69 4.85
N VAL A 113 6.16 -7.15 5.58
CA VAL A 113 5.15 -6.22 5.04
C VAL A 113 5.12 -4.93 5.86
N GLY A 114 5.17 -3.79 5.18
CA GLY A 114 5.12 -2.47 5.76
C GLY A 114 3.79 -1.77 5.48
N PHE A 115 3.26 -1.11 6.50
CA PHE A 115 1.98 -0.41 6.47
C PHE A 115 2.14 1.07 6.76
N VAL A 116 1.33 1.88 6.09
CA VAL A 116 1.10 3.29 6.43
C VAL A 116 -0.38 3.44 6.74
N ASN A 117 -0.71 3.91 7.95
CA ASN A 117 -2.09 4.06 8.44
C ASN A 117 -2.94 2.80 8.23
N GLY A 118 -2.33 1.61 8.40
CA GLY A 118 -2.99 0.32 8.22
C GLY A 118 -3.09 -0.19 6.77
N ILE A 119 -2.57 0.54 5.78
CA ILE A 119 -2.57 0.17 4.36
C ILE A 119 -1.24 -0.51 4.00
N PRO A 120 -1.21 -1.75 3.47
CA PRO A 120 0.03 -2.44 3.13
C PRO A 120 0.65 -1.87 1.85
N VAL A 121 1.64 -0.99 1.99
CA VAL A 121 2.27 -0.27 0.88
C VAL A 121 3.63 -0.84 0.49
N LEU A 122 4.24 -1.68 1.34
CA LEU A 122 5.56 -2.26 1.13
C LEU A 122 5.49 -3.78 1.32
N VAL A 123 6.06 -4.53 0.37
CA VAL A 123 6.35 -5.96 0.52
C VAL A 123 7.84 -6.19 0.27
N MET A 124 8.46 -7.00 1.12
CA MET A 124 9.87 -7.31 1.02
C MET A 124 10.11 -8.81 1.14
N GLU A 125 11.00 -9.31 0.27
CA GLU A 125 11.50 -10.69 0.28
C GLU A 125 13.01 -10.72 0.48
N SER A 126 13.44 -11.58 1.39
CA SER A 126 14.84 -11.79 1.73
C SER A 126 15.30 -13.18 1.31
N LYS A 127 16.60 -13.29 1.03
CA LYS A 127 17.24 -14.56 0.70
C LYS A 127 18.53 -14.73 1.48
N ARG A 128 18.96 -15.98 1.60
CA ARG A 128 20.24 -16.31 2.21
C ARG A 128 21.37 -15.62 1.44
N PRO A 129 22.51 -15.31 2.09
CA PRO A 129 23.62 -14.60 1.43
C PRO A 129 24.19 -15.30 0.19
N SER A 130 24.01 -16.63 0.11
CA SER A 130 24.45 -17.48 -0.99
C SER A 130 23.45 -17.54 -2.15
N GLU A 131 22.27 -16.97 -1.98
CA GLU A 131 21.20 -17.01 -2.98
C GLU A 131 21.10 -15.70 -3.75
N SER A 132 20.87 -15.84 -5.05
CA SER A 132 20.66 -14.72 -5.96
C SER A 132 19.31 -14.04 -5.68
N LEU A 133 19.28 -12.71 -5.82
CA LEU A 133 18.05 -11.92 -5.68
C LEU A 133 17.03 -12.24 -6.78
N GLU A 134 17.45 -12.80 -7.91
CA GLU A 134 16.57 -13.23 -8.99
C GLU A 134 15.55 -14.28 -8.50
N LYS A 135 15.89 -15.07 -7.47
CA LYS A 135 14.92 -15.96 -6.81
C LYS A 135 13.85 -15.19 -6.02
N ALA A 136 14.25 -14.14 -5.30
CA ALA A 136 13.32 -13.28 -4.57
C ALA A 136 12.41 -12.51 -5.55
N ASP A 137 12.99 -11.98 -6.63
CA ASP A 137 12.26 -11.30 -7.70
C ASP A 137 11.22 -12.26 -8.33
N SER A 138 11.62 -13.52 -8.59
CA SER A 138 10.70 -14.55 -9.12
C SER A 138 9.58 -14.90 -8.14
N GLN A 139 9.86 -14.93 -6.84
CA GLN A 139 8.87 -15.20 -5.80
C GLN A 139 7.82 -14.07 -5.73
N LEU A 140 8.26 -12.80 -5.77
CA LEU A 140 7.35 -11.66 -5.84
C LEU A 140 6.50 -11.66 -7.11
N ILE A 141 7.02 -12.12 -8.25
CA ILE A 141 6.23 -12.32 -9.48
C ILE A 141 5.18 -13.42 -9.30
N GLY A 142 5.57 -14.53 -8.65
CA GLY A 142 4.69 -15.66 -8.35
C GLY A 142 3.53 -15.27 -7.45
N TYR A 143 3.78 -14.44 -6.44
CA TYR A 143 2.76 -13.93 -5.52
C TYR A 143 1.68 -13.08 -6.21
N GLN A 144 2.03 -12.44 -7.33
CA GLN A 144 1.12 -11.60 -8.11
C GLN A 144 0.21 -12.39 -9.07
N GLN A 145 0.37 -13.71 -9.18
CA GLN A 145 -0.46 -14.54 -10.06
C GLN A 145 -1.86 -14.77 -9.48
N ALA A 146 -2.84 -15.01 -10.34
CA ALA A 146 -4.27 -15.05 -9.99
C ALA A 146 -4.65 -16.17 -8.98
N ASP A 147 -3.89 -17.25 -8.95
CA ASP A 147 -4.04 -18.39 -8.03
C ASP A 147 -3.36 -18.18 -6.67
N ASN A 148 -2.72 -17.02 -6.50
CA ASN A 148 -1.88 -16.70 -5.36
C ASN A 148 -2.44 -15.52 -4.55
N ILE A 149 -1.63 -14.50 -4.23
CA ILE A 149 -2.02 -13.37 -3.37
C ILE A 149 -2.04 -12.00 -4.10
N PRO A 150 -2.61 -11.90 -5.32
CA PRO A 150 -2.60 -10.66 -6.12
C PRO A 150 -3.27 -9.49 -5.40
N GLN A 151 -4.21 -9.78 -4.51
CA GLN A 151 -4.95 -8.81 -3.71
C GLN A 151 -4.04 -7.96 -2.81
N LEU A 152 -2.91 -8.49 -2.33
CA LEU A 152 -1.90 -7.71 -1.58
C LEU A 152 -1.22 -6.67 -2.48
N PHE A 153 -0.98 -7.04 -3.73
CA PHE A 153 -0.28 -6.23 -4.71
C PHE A 153 -1.18 -5.19 -5.38
N HIS A 154 -2.49 -5.19 -5.11
CA HIS A 154 -3.35 -4.04 -5.36
C HIS A 154 -2.96 -2.85 -4.50
N PHE A 155 -2.56 -3.05 -3.24
CA PHE A 155 -2.19 -1.97 -2.32
C PHE A 155 -0.69 -1.67 -2.32
N THR A 156 0.14 -2.67 -2.60
CA THR A 156 1.60 -2.56 -2.54
C THR A 156 2.13 -1.57 -3.58
N GLN A 157 2.85 -0.54 -3.11
CA GLN A 157 3.44 0.50 -3.95
C GLN A 157 4.94 0.28 -4.17
N LEU A 158 5.61 -0.30 -3.17
CA LEU A 158 7.05 -0.56 -3.18
C LEU A 158 7.32 -2.04 -2.94
N LEU A 159 8.19 -2.61 -3.78
CA LEU A 159 8.72 -3.95 -3.63
C LEU A 159 10.21 -3.86 -3.31
N ILE A 160 10.67 -4.66 -2.35
CA ILE A 160 12.09 -4.78 -2.02
C ILE A 160 12.51 -6.24 -2.07
N THR A 161 13.63 -6.52 -2.72
CA THR A 161 14.30 -7.82 -2.61
C THR A 161 15.69 -7.62 -2.04
N MET A 162 16.11 -8.48 -1.11
CA MET A 162 17.42 -8.34 -0.49
C MET A 162 18.07 -9.65 -0.05
N ASN A 163 19.37 -9.57 0.15
CA ASN A 163 20.17 -10.54 0.88
C ASN A 163 21.22 -9.76 1.68
N ARG A 164 22.16 -10.43 2.37
CA ARG A 164 23.18 -9.71 3.16
C ARG A 164 24.13 -8.82 2.35
N ARG A 165 24.21 -8.96 1.03
CA ARG A 165 25.19 -8.28 0.17
C ARG A 165 24.58 -7.12 -0.61
N GLU A 166 23.33 -7.25 -1.03
CA GLU A 166 22.65 -6.24 -1.84
C GLU A 166 21.14 -6.21 -1.58
N ALA A 167 20.54 -5.07 -1.92
CA ALA A 167 19.11 -4.86 -1.94
C ALA A 167 18.71 -4.13 -3.23
N ARG A 168 17.57 -4.53 -3.79
CA ARG A 168 16.91 -3.90 -4.94
C ARG A 168 15.56 -3.38 -4.49
N TYR A 169 15.14 -2.26 -5.06
CA TYR A 169 13.78 -1.78 -4.92
C TYR A 169 13.16 -1.54 -6.29
N MET A 170 11.86 -1.76 -6.38
CA MET A 170 11.09 -1.61 -7.61
C MET A 170 9.74 -0.97 -7.28
N PRO A 171 9.33 0.10 -7.99
CA PRO A 171 7.93 0.47 -7.97
C PRO A 171 7.15 -0.68 -8.58
N ARG A 172 6.00 -1.00 -8.00
CA ARG A 172 5.23 -2.17 -8.43
C ARG A 172 4.80 -2.08 -9.92
N TRP A 173 4.74 -0.86 -10.49
CA TRP A 173 4.50 -0.58 -11.91
C TRP A 173 5.55 -1.12 -12.89
N GLU A 174 6.82 -1.19 -12.48
CA GLU A 174 7.92 -1.57 -13.38
C GLU A 174 8.14 -3.09 -13.45
N HIS A 175 7.51 -3.88 -12.56
CA HIS A 175 7.81 -5.30 -12.40
C HIS A 175 7.38 -6.18 -13.60
N ARG A 176 6.66 -5.64 -14.59
CA ARG A 176 6.27 -6.34 -15.84
C ARG A 176 7.07 -5.92 -17.08
N VAL A 177 7.88 -4.86 -17.03
CA VAL A 177 8.59 -4.37 -18.23
C VAL A 177 9.87 -5.17 -18.52
N ASN A 178 10.38 -5.95 -17.57
CA ASN A 178 11.69 -6.61 -17.68
C ASN A 178 11.69 -8.07 -18.19
N SER A 179 10.60 -8.57 -18.79
CA SER A 179 10.65 -9.87 -19.48
C SER A 179 11.24 -9.80 -20.90
N GLY A 180 11.84 -8.67 -21.31
CA GLY A 180 12.36 -8.49 -22.68
C GLY A 180 13.52 -7.51 -22.89
N THR A 181 13.77 -6.54 -22.02
CA THR A 181 14.90 -5.59 -22.18
C THR A 181 15.40 -5.10 -20.82
N HIS A 182 16.71 -4.87 -20.70
CA HIS A 182 17.36 -4.35 -19.49
C HIS A 182 16.84 -2.94 -19.14
N GLY A 183 15.92 -2.83 -18.18
CA GLY A 183 15.42 -1.55 -17.69
C GLY A 183 15.26 -1.51 -16.16
N GLY A 184 16.18 -0.83 -15.47
CA GLY A 184 15.84 0.01 -14.31
C GLY A 184 15.70 -0.61 -12.91
N THR A 185 16.31 -1.74 -12.55
CA THR A 185 16.47 -2.06 -11.12
C THR A 185 17.41 -1.05 -10.47
N ARG A 186 16.92 -0.29 -9.48
CA ARG A 186 17.76 0.63 -8.71
C ARG A 186 18.30 -0.12 -7.50
N LYS A 187 19.62 -0.13 -7.36
CA LYS A 187 20.27 -0.57 -6.12
C LYS A 187 20.02 0.46 -5.03
N ILE A 188 19.64 0.01 -3.84
CA ILE A 188 19.68 0.89 -2.66
C ILE A 188 21.16 1.12 -2.35
N PRO A 189 21.65 2.38 -2.24
CA PRO A 189 23.02 2.64 -1.83
C PRO A 189 23.25 2.05 -0.43
N THR A 190 24.12 1.06 -0.32
CA THR A 190 24.56 0.55 0.97
C THR A 190 25.65 1.49 1.50
N GLN A 191 25.34 2.27 2.54
CA GLN A 191 26.42 2.87 3.33
C GLN A 191 27.11 1.73 4.11
N PRO A 192 28.46 1.70 4.16
CA PRO A 192 29.15 0.75 5.02
C PRO A 192 28.74 1.02 6.47
N LEU A 193 28.29 -0.03 7.17
CA LEU A 193 28.18 0.00 8.62
C LEU A 193 29.57 0.35 9.16
N HIS A 194 29.68 1.51 9.81
CA HIS A 194 30.92 1.87 10.49
C HIS A 194 31.20 0.83 11.59
N PRO A 195 32.48 0.39 11.72
CA PRO A 195 32.88 -0.64 12.68
C PRO A 195 32.69 -0.22 14.14
#